data_AF-A0A2W4QYY4-F1
#
_entry.id   AF-A0A2W4QYY4-F1
#
_cell.length_a   1.000
_cell.length_b   1.000
_cell.length_c   1.000
_cell.angle_alpha   90.00
_cell.angle_beta   90.00
_cell.angle_gamma   90.00
#
_symmetry.space_group_name_H-M   'P 1'
#
loop_
_entity.id
_entity.type
_entity.pdbx_description
1 polymer ?
#
loop_
_entity_poly.entity_id
_entity_poly.type
_entity_poly.pdbx_seq_one_letter_code
_entity_poly.pdbx_strand_id
1 'polypeptide(L)'
;MEITQLSHYQQAILLLAALIALTSFLMLGQSRLLRLVFIFAVQGILLSITTALAADVLDSPHLYISALLTLSLKGIFIPIMLQRLVINMGLHRDMETLKNPARIMMAGTGLMVFSYYVCLPIIKLSPLITLNTIAISMAVVLLGMLLMITRRQAVAHVVGFMSIENGLFFAAVVSTYGMPMVVELGIAFDVLVAAVLFGVFFFHIRSSIDSLDVDQLNRLSEVEK
;
A
#
# COMPACT_ATOMS: atom_id res chain seq x y z
N MET A 1 1.39 -29.27 8.18
CA MET A 1 0.35 -29.54 7.17
C MET A 1 0.94 -29.14 5.82
N GLU A 2 1.14 -30.09 4.92
CA GLU A 2 1.79 -29.85 3.62
C GLU A 2 0.93 -28.94 2.73
N ILE A 3 1.58 -28.10 1.92
CA ILE A 3 0.95 -27.14 1.00
C ILE A 3 -0.01 -27.87 0.01
N THR A 4 0.19 -29.17 -0.17
CA THR A 4 -0.58 -30.11 -1.02
C THR A 4 -1.98 -30.43 -0.51
N GLN A 5 -2.34 -30.12 0.74
CA GLN A 5 -3.67 -30.38 1.31
C GLN A 5 -4.63 -29.16 1.30
N LEU A 6 -4.18 -28.01 0.77
CA LEU A 6 -4.98 -26.79 0.69
C LEU A 6 -5.85 -26.80 -0.57
N SER A 7 -7.08 -26.29 -0.47
CA SER A 7 -7.95 -26.08 -1.64
C SER A 7 -7.28 -25.14 -2.66
N HIS A 8 -7.51 -25.34 -3.96
CA HIS A 8 -6.90 -24.52 -5.02
C HIS A 8 -7.10 -23.00 -4.80
N TYR A 9 -8.24 -22.61 -4.23
CA TYR A 9 -8.54 -21.22 -3.87
C TYR A 9 -7.65 -20.67 -2.75
N GLN A 10 -7.37 -21.49 -1.74
CA GLN A 10 -6.52 -21.10 -0.62
C GLN A 10 -5.06 -20.92 -1.07
N GLN A 11 -4.60 -21.77 -1.99
CA GLN A 11 -3.29 -21.62 -2.61
C GLN A 11 -3.20 -20.33 -3.44
N ALA A 12 -4.25 -20.00 -4.20
CA ALA A 12 -4.32 -18.77 -4.99
C ALA A 12 -4.27 -17.51 -4.11
N ILE A 13 -5.04 -17.47 -3.01
CA ILE A 13 -5.03 -16.35 -2.05
C ILE A 13 -3.64 -16.19 -1.42
N LEU A 14 -2.99 -17.28 -0.99
CA LEU A 14 -1.64 -17.22 -0.42
C LEU A 14 -0.60 -16.74 -1.43
N LEU A 15 -0.71 -17.15 -2.69
CA LEU A 15 0.15 -16.68 -3.77
C LEU A 15 -0.03 -15.18 -3.99
N LEU A 16 -1.27 -14.70 -4.07
CA LEU A 16 -1.56 -13.28 -4.23
C LEU A 16 -1.09 -12.47 -3.02
N ALA A 17 -1.29 -12.98 -1.80
CA ALA A 17 -0.77 -12.38 -0.58
C ALA A 17 0.76 -12.20 -0.64
N ALA A 18 1.48 -13.24 -1.07
CA ALA A 18 2.92 -13.19 -1.25
C ALA A 18 3.34 -12.17 -2.32
N LEU A 19 2.59 -12.06 -3.43
CA LEU A 19 2.84 -11.04 -4.46
C LEU A 19 2.56 -9.61 -3.94
N ILE A 20 1.52 -9.42 -3.13
CA ILE A 20 1.22 -8.13 -2.48
C ILE A 20 2.36 -7.75 -1.53
N ALA A 21 2.86 -8.68 -0.72
CA ALA A 21 4.03 -8.45 0.14
C ALA A 21 5.28 -8.12 -0.68
N LEU A 22 5.52 -8.87 -1.75
CA LEU A 22 6.65 -8.65 -2.65
C LEU A 22 6.59 -7.27 -3.30
N THR A 23 5.43 -6.85 -3.79
CA THR A 23 5.25 -5.51 -4.35
C THR A 23 5.50 -4.42 -3.31
N SER A 24 5.03 -4.56 -2.07
CA SER A 24 5.40 -3.64 -0.97
C SER A 24 6.89 -3.54 -0.73
N PHE A 25 7.57 -4.69 -0.74
CA PHE A 25 9.03 -4.73 -0.57
C PHE A 25 9.76 -4.08 -1.76
N LEU A 26 9.29 -4.33 -2.99
CA LEU A 26 9.83 -3.70 -4.20
C LEU A 26 9.63 -2.19 -4.18
N MET A 27 8.47 -1.69 -3.74
CA MET A 27 8.21 -0.25 -3.57
C MET A 27 9.24 0.40 -2.66
N LEU A 28 9.55 -0.23 -1.52
CA LEU A 28 10.55 0.27 -0.58
C LEU A 28 11.94 0.43 -1.23
N GLY A 29 12.31 -0.44 -2.18
CA GLY A 29 13.58 -0.42 -2.88
C GLY A 29 13.69 0.51 -4.09
N GLN A 30 12.58 1.08 -4.58
CA GLN A 30 12.60 1.87 -5.83
C GLN A 30 13.10 3.30 -5.62
N SER A 31 14.15 3.74 -6.31
CA SER A 31 14.64 5.13 -6.23
C SER A 31 13.92 6.12 -7.16
N ARG A 32 13.09 5.64 -8.09
CA ARG A 32 12.38 6.49 -9.07
C ARG A 32 10.89 6.54 -8.76
N LEU A 33 10.34 7.75 -8.59
CA LEU A 33 8.94 7.97 -8.27
C LEU A 33 7.99 7.34 -9.30
N LEU A 34 8.28 7.45 -10.59
CA LEU A 34 7.45 6.82 -11.63
C LEU A 34 7.37 5.29 -11.47
N ARG A 35 8.52 4.64 -11.17
CA ARG A 35 8.54 3.19 -10.94
C ARG A 35 7.82 2.82 -9.64
N LEU A 36 7.96 3.65 -8.61
CA LEU A 36 7.24 3.49 -7.35
C LEU A 36 5.71 3.51 -7.60
N VAL A 37 5.21 4.51 -8.32
CA VAL A 37 3.77 4.62 -8.65
C VAL A 37 3.30 3.47 -9.55
N PHE A 38 4.14 2.99 -10.48
CA PHE A 38 3.81 1.83 -11.30
C PHE A 38 3.67 0.54 -10.47
N ILE A 39 4.60 0.27 -9.55
CA ILE A 39 4.52 -0.92 -8.68
C ILE A 39 3.31 -0.81 -7.74
N PHE A 40 3.00 0.39 -7.26
CA PHE A 40 1.77 0.64 -6.51
C PHE A 40 0.51 0.30 -7.31
N ALA A 41 0.44 0.67 -8.59
CA ALA A 41 -0.67 0.30 -9.46
C ALA A 41 -0.81 -1.22 -9.60
N VAL A 42 0.32 -1.93 -9.78
CA VAL A 42 0.35 -3.40 -9.82
C VAL A 42 -0.16 -4.00 -8.52
N GLN A 43 0.23 -3.45 -7.37
CA GLN A 43 -0.28 -3.91 -6.07
C GLN A 43 -1.80 -3.70 -5.95
N GLY A 44 -2.32 -2.57 -6.42
CA GLY A 44 -3.76 -2.30 -6.45
C GLY A 44 -4.54 -3.31 -7.30
N ILE A 45 -3.98 -3.70 -8.45
CA ILE A 45 -4.55 -4.75 -9.32
C ILE A 45 -4.54 -6.11 -8.60
N LEU A 46 -3.43 -6.48 -7.95
CA LEU A 46 -3.34 -7.73 -7.19
C LEU A 46 -4.38 -7.79 -6.06
N LEU A 47 -4.61 -6.68 -5.35
CA LEU A 47 -5.65 -6.58 -4.34
C LEU A 47 -7.04 -6.77 -4.92
N SER A 48 -7.35 -6.11 -6.04
CA SER A 48 -8.64 -6.28 -6.71
C SER A 48 -8.89 -7.74 -7.13
N ILE A 49 -7.89 -8.41 -7.71
CA ILE A 49 -7.97 -9.84 -8.05
C ILE A 49 -8.19 -10.68 -6.79
N THR A 50 -7.52 -10.35 -5.69
CA THR A 50 -7.67 -11.08 -4.42
C THR A 50 -9.07 -10.91 -3.84
N THR A 51 -9.64 -9.71 -3.89
CA THR A 51 -11.02 -9.42 -3.47
C THR A 51 -12.05 -10.10 -4.37
N ALA A 52 -11.81 -10.14 -5.68
CA ALA A 52 -12.69 -10.85 -6.61
C ALA A 52 -12.70 -12.36 -6.34
N LEU A 53 -11.54 -12.96 -6.13
CA LEU A 53 -11.46 -14.38 -5.74
C LEU A 53 -12.10 -14.65 -4.38
N ALA A 54 -11.98 -13.72 -3.43
CA ALA A 54 -12.70 -13.82 -2.16
C ALA A 54 -14.23 -13.75 -2.37
N ALA A 55 -14.73 -12.95 -3.32
CA ALA A 55 -16.14 -12.88 -3.67
C ALA A 55 -16.71 -14.23 -4.11
N ASP A 56 -15.95 -14.94 -4.96
CA ASP A 56 -16.32 -16.27 -5.45
C ASP A 56 -16.37 -17.32 -4.36
N VAL A 57 -15.43 -17.28 -3.41
CA VAL A 57 -15.36 -18.28 -2.33
C VAL A 57 -16.43 -18.04 -1.27
N LEU A 58 -16.86 -16.79 -1.07
CA LEU A 58 -17.81 -16.40 -0.03
C LEU A 58 -19.26 -16.27 -0.53
N ASP A 59 -19.53 -16.61 -1.80
CA ASP A 59 -20.85 -16.46 -2.46
C ASP A 59 -21.48 -15.07 -2.23
N SER A 60 -20.62 -14.05 -2.17
CA SER A 60 -20.99 -12.71 -1.74
C SER A 60 -20.92 -11.75 -2.94
N PRO A 61 -22.03 -11.53 -3.67
CA PRO A 61 -22.03 -10.75 -4.91
C PRO A 61 -21.61 -9.29 -4.71
N HIS A 62 -21.67 -8.81 -3.47
CA HIS A 62 -21.28 -7.45 -3.12
C HIS A 62 -19.76 -7.22 -3.16
N LEU A 63 -18.93 -8.25 -2.90
CA LEU A 63 -17.46 -8.14 -3.00
C LEU A 63 -16.98 -7.84 -4.43
N TYR A 64 -17.76 -8.19 -5.46
CA TYR A 64 -17.44 -7.83 -6.85
C TYR A 64 -17.47 -6.32 -7.08
N ILE A 65 -18.40 -5.61 -6.43
CA ILE A 65 -18.48 -4.15 -6.49
C ILE A 65 -17.22 -3.57 -5.86
N SER A 66 -16.81 -4.09 -4.72
CA SER A 66 -15.60 -3.66 -4.02
C SER A 66 -14.32 -3.96 -4.81
N ALA A 67 -14.22 -5.14 -5.43
CA ALA A 67 -13.10 -5.47 -6.32
C ALA A 67 -13.00 -4.49 -7.50
N LEU A 68 -14.14 -4.17 -8.13
CA LEU A 68 -14.21 -3.20 -9.23
C LEU A 68 -13.84 -1.79 -8.75
N LEU A 69 -14.30 -1.40 -7.57
CA LEU A 69 -14.01 -0.10 -6.97
C LEU A 69 -12.52 0.02 -6.64
N THR A 70 -11.92 -0.99 -6.00
CA THR A 70 -10.48 -1.05 -5.72
C THR A 70 -9.67 -0.96 -7.01
N LEU A 71 -10.08 -1.65 -8.08
CA LEU A 71 -9.41 -1.57 -9.38
C LEU A 71 -9.49 -0.16 -9.96
N SER A 72 -10.70 0.40 -9.99
CA SER A 72 -10.97 1.71 -10.59
C SER A 72 -10.22 2.82 -9.86
N LEU A 73 -10.25 2.83 -8.53
CA LEU A 73 -9.57 3.83 -7.72
C LEU A 73 -8.08 3.57 -7.62
N LYS A 74 -7.66 2.42 -7.07
CA LYS A 74 -6.26 2.16 -6.72
C LYS A 74 -5.43 1.61 -7.86
N GLY A 75 -6.04 0.84 -8.76
CA GLY A 75 -5.35 0.29 -9.93
C GLY A 75 -5.18 1.30 -11.06
N ILE A 76 -6.09 2.28 -11.17
CA ILE A 76 -6.17 3.18 -12.34
C ILE A 76 -6.14 4.65 -11.93
N PHE A 77 -7.16 5.13 -11.22
CA PHE A 77 -7.35 6.57 -10.97
C PHE A 77 -6.19 7.21 -10.19
N ILE A 78 -5.85 6.65 -9.02
CA ILE A 78 -4.80 7.16 -8.14
C ILE A 78 -3.42 7.09 -8.82
N PRO A 79 -3.01 5.96 -9.43
CA PRO A 79 -1.74 5.91 -10.16
C PRO A 79 -1.64 6.95 -11.28
N ILE A 80 -2.71 7.15 -12.06
CA ILE A 80 -2.72 8.17 -13.13
C ILE A 80 -2.60 9.57 -12.53
N MET A 81 -3.33 9.85 -11.45
CA MET A 81 -3.26 11.13 -10.75
C MET A 81 -1.84 11.40 -10.25
N LEU A 82 -1.24 10.42 -9.55
CA LEU A 82 0.12 10.54 -9.04
C LEU A 82 1.15 10.68 -10.17
N GLN A 83 1.04 9.90 -11.26
CA GLN A 83 1.92 10.02 -12.43
C GLN A 83 1.86 11.43 -13.02
N ARG A 84 0.65 11.97 -13.26
CA ARG A 84 0.46 13.34 -13.75
C ARG A 84 1.09 14.35 -12.83
N LEU A 85 0.95 14.17 -11.52
CA LEU A 85 1.55 15.05 -10.52
C LEU A 85 3.08 15.01 -10.60
N VAL A 86 3.69 13.82 -10.63
CA VAL A 86 5.15 13.71 -10.78
C VAL A 86 5.58 14.42 -12.08
N ILE A 87 4.81 14.33 -13.19
CA ILE A 87 5.17 14.88 -14.53
C ILE A 87 5.12 16.38 -14.49
N ASN A 88 3.97 16.91 -14.11
CA ASN A 88 3.70 18.34 -14.07
C ASN A 88 4.65 19.04 -13.10
N MET A 89 5.15 18.33 -12.09
CA MET A 89 6.05 18.87 -11.07
C MET A 89 7.54 18.72 -11.36
N GLY A 90 7.94 18.16 -12.49
CA GLY A 90 9.36 18.04 -12.86
C GLY A 90 10.15 17.02 -12.02
N LEU A 91 9.52 16.40 -11.03
CA LEU A 91 10.08 15.39 -10.10
C LEU A 91 10.53 14.08 -10.79
N HIS A 92 10.38 13.99 -12.12
CA HIS A 92 10.78 12.85 -12.95
C HIS A 92 12.28 12.61 -12.97
N ARG A 93 13.04 13.70 -12.87
CA ARG A 93 14.51 13.69 -12.96
C ARG A 93 15.16 13.50 -11.60
N ASP A 94 14.41 13.73 -10.52
CA ASP A 94 14.90 13.60 -9.16
C ASP A 94 14.91 12.12 -8.77
N MET A 95 16.11 11.55 -8.70
CA MET A 95 16.30 10.32 -7.97
C MET A 95 16.09 10.65 -6.50
N GLU A 96 15.14 9.98 -5.85
CA GLU A 96 15.04 10.10 -4.40
C GLU A 96 16.34 9.57 -3.79
N THR A 97 17.09 10.47 -3.15
CA THR A 97 18.32 10.14 -2.48
C THR A 97 18.01 9.39 -1.19
N LEU A 98 17.96 8.06 -1.26
CA LEU A 98 18.02 7.23 -0.06
C LEU A 98 19.43 7.31 0.50
N LYS A 99 19.58 7.80 1.74
CA LYS A 99 20.89 7.90 2.40
C LYS A 99 21.63 6.55 2.45
N ASN A 100 20.90 5.45 2.66
CA ASN A 100 21.47 4.09 2.75
C ASN A 100 20.44 3.02 2.31
N PRO A 101 20.29 2.73 0.99
CA PRO A 101 19.28 1.79 0.50
C PRO A 101 19.45 0.37 1.09
N ALA A 102 20.68 -0.10 1.27
CA ALA A 102 20.94 -1.41 1.86
C ALA A 102 20.41 -1.53 3.31
N ARG A 103 20.59 -0.51 4.14
CA ARG A 103 20.09 -0.50 5.53
C ARG A 103 18.56 -0.51 5.58
N ILE A 104 17.93 0.24 4.66
CA ILE A 104 16.47 0.29 4.55
C ILE A 104 15.92 -1.07 4.13
N MET A 105 16.56 -1.75 3.17
CA MET A 105 16.17 -3.10 2.74
C MET A 105 16.37 -4.14 3.85
N MET A 106 17.47 -4.05 4.62
CA MET A 106 17.67 -4.89 5.80
C MET A 106 16.59 -4.65 6.86
N ALA A 107 16.26 -3.39 7.14
CA ALA A 107 15.18 -3.03 8.05
C ALA A 107 13.82 -3.56 7.56
N GLY A 108 13.51 -3.43 6.27
CA GLY A 108 12.29 -3.98 5.66
C GLY A 108 12.21 -5.50 5.79
N THR A 109 13.33 -6.20 5.60
CA THR A 109 13.40 -7.66 5.80
C THR A 109 13.16 -8.01 7.28
N GLY A 110 13.78 -7.26 8.19
CA GLY A 110 13.56 -7.39 9.63
C GLY A 110 12.10 -7.17 10.03
N LEU A 111 11.43 -6.17 9.47
CA LEU A 111 10.00 -5.90 9.71
C LEU A 111 9.11 -7.02 9.19
N MET A 112 9.47 -7.63 8.06
CA MET A 112 8.72 -8.77 7.52
C MET A 112 8.83 -9.99 8.45
N VAL A 113 10.05 -10.33 8.89
CA VAL A 113 10.28 -11.41 9.87
C VAL A 113 9.57 -11.11 11.20
N PHE A 114 9.68 -9.87 11.69
CA PHE A 114 9.02 -9.41 12.90
C PHE A 114 7.50 -9.57 12.82
N SER A 115 6.88 -9.21 11.70
CA SER A 115 5.43 -9.35 11.50
C SER A 115 4.98 -10.80 11.64
N TYR A 116 5.72 -11.74 11.05
CA TYR A 116 5.46 -13.17 11.21
C TYR A 116 5.62 -13.61 12.67
N TYR A 117 6.70 -13.18 13.33
CA TYR A 117 6.96 -13.53 14.73
C TYR A 117 5.84 -13.06 15.67
N VAL A 118 5.38 -11.82 15.50
CA VAL A 118 4.27 -11.25 16.29
C VAL A 118 2.95 -11.99 16.06
N CYS A 119 2.74 -12.55 14.86
CA CYS A 119 1.53 -13.30 14.53
C CYS A 119 1.56 -14.76 14.98
N LEU A 120 2.71 -15.32 15.41
CA LEU A 120 2.81 -16.71 15.87
C LEU A 120 1.83 -17.10 16.99
N PRO A 121 1.53 -16.27 18.01
CA PRO A 121 0.57 -16.62 19.05
C PRO A 121 -0.86 -16.87 18.50
N ILE A 122 -1.19 -16.27 17.35
CA ILE A 122 -2.51 -16.38 16.70
C ILE A 122 -2.74 -17.80 16.13
N ILE A 123 -1.67 -18.59 15.91
CA ILE A 123 -1.74 -20.01 15.45
C ILE A 123 -2.67 -20.84 16.33
N LYS A 124 -2.71 -20.57 17.63
CA LYS A 124 -3.47 -21.39 18.58
C LYS A 124 -4.98 -21.19 18.48
N LEU A 125 -5.44 -20.14 17.79
CA LEU A 125 -6.83 -19.70 17.76
C LEU A 125 -7.44 -19.66 16.36
N SER A 126 -6.67 -19.86 15.29
CA SER A 126 -7.15 -19.64 13.91
C SER A 126 -6.49 -20.57 12.89
N PRO A 127 -7.16 -20.85 11.75
CA PRO A 127 -6.58 -21.66 10.69
C PRO A 127 -5.31 -21.01 10.11
N LEU A 128 -4.36 -21.84 9.66
CA LEU A 128 -3.03 -21.42 9.17
C LEU A 128 -3.08 -20.32 8.09
N ILE A 129 -4.12 -20.32 7.25
CA ILE A 129 -4.30 -19.35 6.16
C ILE A 129 -4.55 -17.94 6.71
N THR A 130 -5.36 -17.83 7.76
CA THR A 130 -5.68 -16.57 8.43
C THR A 130 -4.43 -15.97 9.06
N LEU A 131 -3.57 -16.81 9.67
CA LEU A 131 -2.28 -16.32 10.18
C LEU A 131 -1.41 -15.74 9.07
N ASN A 132 -1.14 -16.51 8.02
CA ASN A 132 -0.24 -16.07 6.95
C ASN A 132 -0.71 -14.75 6.36
N THR A 133 -2.02 -14.59 6.20
CA THR A 133 -2.61 -13.38 5.67
C THR A 133 -2.48 -12.19 6.63
N ILE A 134 -2.75 -12.38 7.92
CA ILE A 134 -2.57 -11.33 8.93
C ILE A 134 -1.10 -10.91 9.02
N ALA A 135 -0.18 -11.87 9.04
CA ALA A 135 1.26 -11.61 9.09
C ALA A 135 1.74 -10.82 7.86
N ILE A 136 1.27 -11.20 6.67
CA ILE A 136 1.56 -10.48 5.42
C ILE A 136 0.99 -9.08 5.46
N SER A 137 -0.26 -8.92 5.89
CA SER A 137 -0.91 -7.62 5.98
C SER A 137 -0.20 -6.68 6.94
N MET A 138 0.21 -7.20 8.10
CA MET A 138 1.03 -6.48 9.07
C MET A 138 2.38 -6.08 8.47
N ALA A 139 3.04 -6.99 7.73
CA ALA A 139 4.28 -6.66 7.03
C ALA A 139 4.07 -5.54 6.00
N VAL A 140 3.00 -5.58 5.22
CA VAL A 140 2.65 -4.53 4.25
C VAL A 140 2.46 -3.18 4.93
N VAL A 141 1.76 -3.14 6.08
CA VAL A 141 1.58 -1.93 6.89
C VAL A 141 2.93 -1.39 7.39
N LEU A 142 3.76 -2.24 8.00
CA LEU A 142 5.07 -1.83 8.51
C LEU A 142 6.01 -1.34 7.39
N LEU A 143 5.98 -2.02 6.24
CA LEU A 143 6.75 -1.60 5.06
C LEU A 143 6.26 -0.27 4.50
N GLY A 144 4.94 -0.02 4.48
CA GLY A 144 4.36 1.26 4.08
C GLY A 144 4.77 2.40 5.01
N MET A 145 4.80 2.16 6.33
CA MET A 145 5.32 3.13 7.29
C MET A 145 6.82 3.38 7.11
N LEU A 146 7.63 2.33 6.93
CA LEU A 146 9.06 2.48 6.66
C LEU A 146 9.31 3.26 5.37
N LEU A 147 8.46 3.07 4.36
CA LEU A 147 8.49 3.85 3.13
C LEU A 147 8.25 5.33 3.43
N MET A 148 7.23 5.71 4.20
CA MET A 148 7.03 7.12 4.57
C MET A 148 8.24 7.72 5.31
N ILE A 149 8.78 6.99 6.29
CA ILE A 149 9.87 7.47 7.13
C ILE A 149 11.15 7.72 6.32
N THR A 150 11.40 6.89 5.29
CA THR A 150 12.67 6.92 4.54
C THR A 150 12.63 7.84 3.32
N ARG A 151 11.44 8.28 2.92
CA ARG A 151 11.20 9.03 1.68
C ARG A 151 11.01 10.51 1.99
N ARG A 152 11.40 11.35 1.04
CA ARG A 152 11.37 12.82 1.18
C ARG A 152 10.29 13.46 0.33
N GLN A 153 9.93 12.81 -0.76
CA GLN A 153 8.97 13.34 -1.71
C GLN A 153 7.57 13.07 -1.20
N ALA A 154 6.73 14.10 -1.17
CA ALA A 154 5.36 13.98 -0.69
C ALA A 154 4.55 12.92 -1.49
N VAL A 155 4.84 12.74 -2.78
CA VAL A 155 4.25 11.66 -3.60
C VAL A 155 4.58 10.28 -3.04
N ALA A 156 5.81 10.05 -2.60
CA ALA A 156 6.20 8.78 -1.99
C ALA A 156 5.48 8.55 -0.65
N HIS A 157 5.21 9.62 0.12
CA HIS A 157 4.39 9.52 1.32
C HIS A 157 2.95 9.09 1.01
N VAL A 158 2.35 9.62 -0.06
CA VAL A 158 1.02 9.15 -0.50
C VAL A 158 1.05 7.67 -0.87
N VAL A 159 2.04 7.23 -1.64
CA VAL A 159 2.18 5.80 -1.98
C VAL A 159 2.35 4.95 -0.72
N GLY A 160 3.13 5.42 0.25
CA GLY A 160 3.28 4.77 1.56
C GLY A 160 1.96 4.68 2.32
N PHE A 161 1.17 5.75 2.32
CA PHE A 161 -0.14 5.82 2.97
C PHE A 161 -1.10 4.81 2.36
N MET A 162 -1.18 4.83 1.03
CA MET A 162 -2.02 3.92 0.28
C MET A 162 -1.57 2.46 0.47
N SER A 163 -0.27 2.21 0.62
CA SER A 163 0.27 0.87 0.94
C SER A 163 -0.14 0.41 2.35
N ILE A 164 -0.18 1.29 3.34
CA ILE A 164 -0.66 0.96 4.69
C ILE A 164 -2.13 0.55 4.63
N GLU A 165 -2.93 1.38 3.99
CA GLU A 165 -4.37 1.21 3.86
C GLU A 165 -4.71 -0.05 3.03
N ASN A 166 -3.91 -0.37 2.01
CA ASN A 166 -3.93 -1.67 1.31
C ASN A 166 -3.70 -2.87 2.24
N GLY A 167 -2.72 -2.79 3.15
CA GLY A 167 -2.46 -3.84 4.12
C GLY A 167 -3.62 -4.02 5.10
N LEU A 168 -4.22 -2.92 5.57
CA LEU A 168 -5.41 -2.95 6.43
C LEU A 168 -6.62 -3.55 5.72
N PHE A 169 -6.88 -3.15 4.48
CA PHE A 169 -7.95 -3.70 3.66
C PHE A 169 -7.77 -5.22 3.46
N PHE A 170 -6.55 -5.65 3.12
CA PHE A 170 -6.24 -7.06 2.93
C PHE A 170 -6.41 -7.90 4.22
N ALA A 171 -5.94 -7.39 5.36
CA ALA A 171 -6.15 -8.03 6.66
C ALA A 171 -7.65 -8.22 6.93
N ALA A 172 -8.43 -7.19 6.65
CA ALA A 172 -9.83 -7.16 7.03
C ALA A 172 -10.68 -8.06 6.12
N VAL A 173 -10.49 -8.03 4.80
CA VAL A 173 -11.18 -8.94 3.85
C VAL A 173 -10.99 -10.41 4.23
N VAL A 174 -9.78 -10.79 4.63
CA VAL A 174 -9.46 -12.20 4.93
C VAL A 174 -9.75 -12.59 6.38
N SER A 175 -9.65 -11.66 7.34
CA SER A 175 -9.96 -11.93 8.74
C SER A 175 -11.46 -12.04 9.00
N THR A 176 -12.28 -11.22 8.32
CA THR A 176 -13.73 -11.22 8.55
C THR A 176 -14.50 -12.16 7.63
N TYR A 177 -13.84 -12.90 6.74
CA TYR A 177 -14.50 -13.69 5.69
C TYR A 177 -15.56 -12.86 4.97
N GLY A 178 -15.14 -11.71 4.42
CA GLY A 178 -16.02 -10.73 3.79
C GLY A 178 -16.39 -9.66 4.81
N MET A 179 -16.03 -8.41 4.53
CA MET A 179 -16.44 -7.30 5.38
C MET A 179 -17.82 -6.79 4.95
N PRO A 180 -18.64 -6.27 5.88
CA PRO A 180 -19.85 -5.57 5.49
C PRO A 180 -19.53 -4.45 4.49
N MET A 181 -20.33 -4.34 3.43
CA MET A 181 -20.15 -3.32 2.37
C MET A 181 -19.94 -1.90 2.89
N VAL A 182 -20.57 -1.55 4.01
CA VAL A 182 -20.43 -0.22 4.63
C VAL A 182 -18.98 0.07 5.01
N VAL A 183 -18.24 -0.92 5.48
CA VAL A 183 -16.84 -0.78 5.88
C VAL A 183 -15.96 -0.64 4.64
N GLU A 184 -16.21 -1.43 3.60
CA GLU A 184 -15.46 -1.36 2.34
C GLU A 184 -15.67 -0.02 1.63
N LEU A 185 -16.90 0.49 1.63
CA LEU A 185 -17.25 1.79 1.06
C LEU A 185 -16.65 2.95 1.87
N GLY A 186 -16.56 2.81 3.20
CA GLY A 186 -15.87 3.74 4.07
C GLY A 186 -14.36 3.81 3.77
N ILE A 187 -13.71 2.66 3.59
CA ILE A 187 -12.29 2.57 3.21
C ILE A 187 -12.09 3.22 1.84
N ALA A 188 -12.89 2.84 0.85
CA ALA A 188 -12.87 3.43 -0.49
C ALA A 188 -13.04 4.96 -0.49
N PHE A 189 -13.94 5.46 0.35
CA PHE A 189 -14.19 6.89 0.51
C PHE A 189 -13.01 7.59 1.19
N ASP A 190 -12.41 7.01 2.23
CA ASP A 190 -11.21 7.53 2.88
C ASP A 190 -10.06 7.70 1.89
N VAL A 191 -9.84 6.69 1.03
CA VAL A 191 -8.85 6.73 -0.06
C VAL A 191 -9.10 7.91 -1.00
N LEU A 192 -10.36 8.09 -1.41
CA LEU A 192 -10.75 9.15 -2.35
C LEU A 192 -10.49 10.53 -1.72
N VAL A 193 -10.92 10.72 -0.47
CA VAL A 193 -10.72 11.97 0.28
C VAL A 193 -9.23 12.24 0.44
N ALA A 194 -8.43 11.25 0.85
CA ALA A 194 -6.98 11.37 0.97
C ALA A 194 -6.34 11.76 -0.38
N ALA A 195 -6.72 11.11 -1.47
CA ALA A 195 -6.21 11.42 -2.81
C ALA A 195 -6.52 12.87 -3.22
N VAL A 196 -7.75 13.34 -2.99
CA VAL A 196 -8.15 14.72 -3.27
C VAL A 196 -7.37 15.71 -2.41
N LEU A 197 -7.29 15.46 -1.10
CA LEU A 197 -6.56 16.32 -0.17
C LEU A 197 -5.09 16.44 -0.60
N PHE A 198 -4.41 15.32 -0.82
CA PHE A 198 -3.02 15.34 -1.28
C PHE A 198 -2.87 16.05 -2.62
N GLY A 199 -3.77 15.83 -3.58
CA GLY A 199 -3.74 16.51 -4.87
C GLY A 199 -3.82 18.03 -4.72
N VAL A 200 -4.76 18.54 -3.92
CA VAL A 200 -4.93 19.97 -3.64
C VAL A 200 -3.73 20.52 -2.89
N PHE A 201 -3.27 19.84 -1.84
CA PHE A 201 -2.09 20.26 -1.06
C PHE A 201 -0.84 20.34 -1.94
N PHE A 202 -0.62 19.41 -2.85
CA PHE A 202 0.55 19.44 -3.72
C PHE A 202 0.52 20.60 -4.71
N PHE A 203 -0.66 20.93 -5.26
CA PHE A 203 -0.80 22.11 -6.10
C PHE A 203 -0.56 23.39 -5.31
N HIS A 204 -1.13 23.48 -4.10
CA HIS A 204 -1.00 24.66 -3.25
C HIS A 204 0.43 24.86 -2.70
N ILE A 205 1.06 23.80 -2.16
CA ILE A 205 2.44 23.85 -1.68
C ILE A 205 3.35 24.28 -2.82
N ARG A 206 3.21 23.69 -4.02
CA ARG A 206 4.05 24.08 -5.15
C ARG A 206 3.85 25.54 -5.58
N SER A 207 2.63 26.07 -5.51
CA SER A 207 2.39 27.49 -5.80
C SER A 207 3.01 28.43 -4.77
N SER A 208 3.27 27.95 -3.55
CA SER A 208 3.82 28.75 -2.44
C SER A 208 5.32 28.53 -2.23
N ILE A 209 5.80 27.31 -2.45
CA ILE A 209 7.14 26.81 -2.21
C ILE A 209 7.47 25.91 -3.40
N ASP A 210 8.44 26.28 -4.23
CA ASP A 210 8.75 25.62 -5.51
C ASP A 210 9.37 24.20 -5.37
N SER A 211 9.03 23.48 -4.28
CA SER A 211 9.53 22.15 -3.92
C SER A 211 8.49 21.36 -3.10
N LEU A 212 8.43 20.05 -3.34
CA LEU A 212 7.66 19.08 -2.53
C LEU A 212 8.58 18.20 -1.64
N ASP A 213 9.83 18.61 -1.47
CA ASP A 213 10.76 17.98 -0.53
C ASP A 213 10.41 18.40 0.90
N VAL A 214 9.96 17.43 1.71
CA VAL A 214 9.54 17.67 3.09
C VAL A 214 10.69 18.19 3.96
N ASP A 215 11.95 17.84 3.66
CA ASP A 215 13.11 18.38 4.39
C ASP A 215 13.29 19.89 4.14
N GLN A 216 12.90 20.40 2.97
CA GLN A 216 12.93 21.83 2.66
C GLN A 216 11.78 22.57 3.35
N LEU A 217 10.59 21.97 3.41
CA LEU A 217 9.44 22.51 4.13
C LEU A 217 9.76 22.71 5.63
N ASN A 218 10.51 21.78 6.22
CA ASN A 218 10.91 21.84 7.63
C ASN A 218 12.00 22.89 7.92
N ARG A 219 12.59 23.52 6.90
CA ARG A 219 13.64 24.55 7.04
C ARG A 219 13.09 25.98 6.87
N LEU A 220 11.79 26.14 6.66
CA LEU A 220 11.15 27.44 6.62
C LEU A 220 11.08 28.01 8.04
N SER A 221 12.01 28.91 8.36
CA SER A 221 11.92 29.79 9.52
C SER A 221 11.29 31.11 9.10
N GLU A 222 10.34 31.61 9.89
CA GLU A 222 9.79 32.96 9.73
C GLU A 222 10.94 33.96 9.92
N VAL A 223 11.44 34.51 8.81
CA VAL A 223 12.33 35.68 8.89
C VAL A 223 11.40 36.88 8.95
N GLU A 224 11.00 37.25 10.17
CA GLU A 224 10.38 38.55 10.44
C GLU A 224 11.33 39.64 9.91
N LYS A 225 10.82 40.48 9.03
CA LYS A 225 11.46 41.71 8.57
C LYS A 225 10.92 42.90 9.34
#